data_AF-A0A9D9NG23-F1
#
_entry.id   AF-A0A9D9NG23-F1
#
_cell.length_a   1.000
_cell.length_b   1.000
_cell.length_c   1.000
_cell.angle_alpha   90.00
_cell.angle_beta   90.00
_cell.angle_gamma   90.00
#
_symmetry.space_group_name_H-M   'P 1'
#
loop_
_entity.id
_entity.type
_entity.pdbx_description
1 polymer ?
#
loop_
_entity_poly.entity_id
_entity_poly.type
_entity_poly.pdbx_seq_one_letter_code
_entity_poly.pdbx_strand_id
1 'polypeptide(L)'
;MKTTELIKKIEAKPARSAWAKGVKDYAVMIIEKLEIKTITREDIANKILLNGAENWSQYSYGGCALVYDADIAETLCTPSELREVTRKDGTVRQNANSRENWLDVQARALFQANILINRCMA
;
A
#
# COMPACT_ATOMS: atom_id res chain seq x y z
N MET A 1 -9.66 -4.48 -18.41
CA MET A 1 -8.27 -4.93 -18.66
C MET A 1 -8.00 -6.16 -17.79
N LYS A 2 -7.11 -7.07 -18.19
CA LYS A 2 -6.74 -8.19 -17.32
C LYS A 2 -5.95 -7.66 -16.12
N THR A 3 -6.19 -8.20 -14.92
CA THR A 3 -5.45 -7.79 -13.71
C THR A 3 -3.95 -8.02 -13.84
N THR A 4 -3.54 -9.10 -14.51
CA THR A 4 -2.15 -9.39 -14.84
C THR A 4 -1.49 -8.34 -15.76
N GLU A 5 -2.23 -7.76 -16.70
CA GLU A 5 -1.74 -6.67 -17.56
C GLU A 5 -1.61 -5.36 -16.76
N LEU A 6 -2.55 -5.10 -15.86
CA LEU A 6 -2.52 -3.94 -14.97
C LEU A 6 -1.32 -3.99 -14.02
N ILE A 7 -1.06 -5.13 -13.39
CA ILE A 7 0.10 -5.36 -12.52
C ILE A 7 1.39 -5.07 -13.29
N LYS A 8 1.56 -5.62 -14.50
CA LYS A 8 2.72 -5.32 -15.36
C LYS A 8 2.88 -3.83 -15.64
N LYS A 9 1.78 -3.10 -15.91
CA LYS A 9 1.84 -1.64 -16.11
C LYS A 9 2.30 -0.90 -14.84
N ILE A 10 1.88 -1.33 -13.67
CA ILE A 10 2.28 -0.76 -12.37
C ILE A 10 3.77 -1.04 -12.12
N GLU A 11 4.21 -2.28 -12.29
CA GLU A 11 5.60 -2.71 -12.11
C GLU A 11 6.56 -1.96 -13.04
N ALA A 12 6.12 -1.65 -14.27
CA ALA A 12 6.88 -0.85 -15.22
C ALA A 12 7.03 0.63 -14.82
N LYS A 13 6.26 1.15 -13.85
CA LYS A 13 6.40 2.53 -13.39
C LYS A 13 7.70 2.71 -12.60
N PRO A 14 8.48 3.76 -12.86
CA PRO A 14 9.71 4.02 -12.13
C PRO A 14 9.40 4.35 -10.66
N ALA A 15 10.19 3.80 -9.74
CA ALA A 15 10.15 4.13 -8.32
C ALA A 15 11.56 4.42 -7.82
N ARG A 16 11.80 5.65 -7.38
CA ARG A 16 13.15 6.16 -7.00
C ARG A 16 13.36 6.27 -5.48
N SER A 17 12.34 5.99 -4.67
CA SER A 17 12.41 6.00 -3.21
C SER A 17 11.82 4.71 -2.64
N ALA A 18 12.16 4.38 -1.38
CA ALA A 18 11.54 3.26 -0.66
C ALA A 18 10.01 3.41 -0.60
N TRP A 19 9.54 4.62 -0.24
CA TRP A 19 8.12 4.96 -0.28
C TRP A 19 7.44 4.64 -1.62
N ALA A 20 8.03 5.09 -2.74
CA ALA A 20 7.45 4.86 -4.06
C ALA A 20 7.46 3.37 -4.45
N LYS A 21 8.43 2.59 -3.95
CA LYS A 21 8.45 1.12 -4.13
C LYS A 21 7.35 0.47 -3.31
N GLY A 22 7.24 0.77 -2.01
CA GLY A 22 6.17 0.23 -1.17
C GLY A 22 4.76 0.61 -1.65
N VAL A 23 4.56 1.81 -2.21
CA VAL A 23 3.29 2.19 -2.87
C VAL A 23 2.97 1.29 -4.07
N LYS A 24 3.98 0.89 -4.85
CA LYS A 24 3.78 -0.08 -5.94
C LYS A 24 3.45 -1.46 -5.39
N ASP A 25 4.15 -1.90 -4.35
CA ASP A 25 3.93 -3.21 -3.74
C ASP A 25 2.50 -3.30 -3.18
N TYR A 26 2.02 -2.26 -2.50
CA TYR A 26 0.61 -2.15 -2.10
C TYR A 26 -0.36 -2.14 -3.28
N ALA A 27 -0.02 -1.47 -4.38
CA ALA A 27 -0.89 -1.46 -5.56
C ALA A 27 -1.05 -2.85 -6.18
N VAL A 28 0.04 -3.63 -6.25
CA VAL A 28 0.01 -5.03 -6.70
C VAL A 28 -0.79 -5.89 -5.73
N MET A 29 -0.49 -5.80 -4.43
CA MET A 29 -1.19 -6.53 -3.37
C MET A 29 -2.70 -6.31 -3.41
N ILE A 30 -3.16 -5.05 -3.55
CA ILE A 30 -4.59 -4.72 -3.64
C ILE A 30 -5.23 -5.48 -4.81
N ILE A 31 -4.60 -5.48 -5.99
CA ILE A 31 -5.15 -6.14 -7.18
C ILE A 31 -5.18 -7.66 -7.01
N GLU A 32 -4.12 -8.25 -6.47
CA GLU A 32 -4.03 -9.68 -6.24
C GLU A 32 -5.09 -10.16 -5.25
N LYS A 33 -5.31 -9.41 -4.16
CA LYS A 33 -6.32 -9.73 -3.13
C LYS A 33 -7.77 -9.68 -3.62
N LEU A 34 -8.07 -9.05 -4.75
CA LEU A 34 -9.42 -9.06 -5.33
C LEU A 34 -9.77 -10.40 -5.97
N GLU A 35 -8.76 -11.20 -6.34
CA GLU A 35 -8.94 -12.51 -7.00
C GLU A 35 -9.81 -12.47 -8.28
N ILE A 36 -9.93 -11.29 -8.91
CA ILE A 36 -10.67 -11.10 -10.18
C ILE A 36 -9.72 -11.18 -11.38
N LYS A 37 -10.20 -11.76 -12.49
CA LYS A 37 -9.40 -11.90 -13.73
C LYS A 37 -9.31 -10.61 -14.53
N THR A 38 -10.36 -9.80 -14.45
CA THR A 38 -10.49 -8.55 -15.22
C THR A 38 -11.05 -7.47 -14.32
N ILE A 39 -10.54 -6.26 -14.51
CA ILE A 39 -11.00 -5.07 -13.80
C ILE A 39 -11.29 -3.96 -14.81
N THR A 40 -12.36 -3.21 -14.56
CA THR A 40 -12.82 -2.07 -15.35
C THR A 40 -12.61 -0.76 -14.59
N ARG A 41 -12.81 0.38 -15.26
CA ARG A 41 -12.76 1.68 -14.57
C ARG A 41 -13.98 1.88 -13.68
N GLU A 42 -15.12 1.34 -14.09
CA GLU A 42 -16.37 1.35 -13.36
C GLU A 42 -16.21 0.59 -12.03
N ASP A 43 -15.54 -0.57 -12.03
CA ASP A 43 -15.25 -1.31 -10.80
C ASP A 43 -14.45 -0.46 -9.80
N ILE A 44 -13.43 0.25 -10.29
CA ILE A 44 -12.59 1.12 -9.46
C ILE A 44 -13.39 2.33 -8.94
N ALA A 45 -14.21 2.94 -9.80
CA ALA A 45 -15.10 4.04 -9.41
C ALA A 45 -16.09 3.61 -8.33
N ASN A 46 -16.57 2.36 -8.38
CA ASN A 46 -17.42 1.72 -7.38
C ASN A 46 -16.63 1.23 -6.14
N LYS A 47 -15.39 1.69 -5.96
CA LYS A 47 -14.54 1.39 -4.79
C LYS A 47 -14.26 -0.10 -4.58
N ILE A 48 -14.26 -0.93 -5.64
CA ILE A 48 -13.97 -2.37 -5.51
C ILE A 48 -12.63 -2.64 -4.79
N LEU A 49 -11.66 -1.74 -4.99
CA LEU A 49 -10.32 -1.81 -4.41
C LEU A 49 -10.30 -1.73 -2.88
N LEU A 50 -11.35 -1.19 -2.26
CA LEU A 50 -11.47 -1.12 -0.80
C LEU A 50 -11.98 -2.42 -0.17
N ASN A 51 -12.36 -3.43 -0.95
CA ASN A 51 -12.81 -4.72 -0.43
C ASN A 51 -13.85 -4.61 0.70
N GLY A 52 -14.85 -3.74 0.52
CA GLY A 52 -15.90 -3.49 1.51
C GLY A 52 -15.56 -2.48 2.62
N ALA A 53 -14.31 -2.00 2.72
CA ALA A 53 -13.98 -0.88 3.59
C ALA A 53 -14.56 0.45 3.07
N GLU A 54 -14.90 1.36 3.97
CA GLU A 54 -15.42 2.69 3.65
C GLU A 54 -14.32 3.61 3.10
N ASN A 55 -13.10 3.45 3.62
CA ASN A 55 -11.93 4.26 3.29
C ASN A 55 -10.62 3.49 3.59
N TRP A 56 -9.47 4.06 3.18
CA TRP A 56 -8.15 3.43 3.35
C TRP A 56 -7.67 3.34 4.79
N SER A 57 -8.18 4.18 5.70
CA SER A 57 -7.92 4.02 7.13
C SER A 57 -8.61 2.76 7.64
N GLN A 58 -9.92 2.60 7.38
CA GLN A 58 -10.62 1.37 7.74
C GLN A 58 -9.99 0.14 7.08
N TYR A 59 -9.53 0.24 5.83
CA TYR A 59 -8.81 -0.84 5.15
C TYR A 59 -7.53 -1.24 5.88
N SER A 60 -6.72 -0.25 6.30
CA SER A 60 -5.46 -0.45 7.00
C SER A 60 -5.70 -1.05 8.39
N TYR A 61 -6.52 -0.39 9.21
CA TYR A 61 -6.82 -0.81 10.58
C TYR A 61 -7.67 -2.09 10.65
N GLY A 62 -8.47 -2.37 9.62
CA GLY A 62 -9.28 -3.59 9.51
C GLY A 62 -8.49 -4.83 9.10
N GLY A 63 -7.16 -4.72 8.93
CA GLY A 63 -6.30 -5.84 8.58
C GLY A 63 -6.45 -6.30 7.13
N CYS A 64 -6.97 -5.45 6.24
CA CYS A 64 -7.04 -5.78 4.82
C CYS A 64 -5.67 -5.66 4.12
N ALA A 65 -4.65 -5.09 4.78
CA ALA A 65 -3.25 -4.98 4.33
C ALA A 65 -2.28 -5.68 5.31
N LEU A 66 -1.11 -5.09 5.60
CA LEU A 66 -0.21 -5.59 6.64
C LEU A 66 -0.75 -5.20 8.02
N VAL A 67 -0.47 -6.04 9.02
CA VAL A 67 -0.98 -5.87 10.39
C VAL A 67 0.12 -5.44 11.35
N TYR A 68 1.36 -5.86 11.12
CA TYR A 68 2.48 -5.57 12.03
C TYR A 68 3.22 -4.30 11.61
N ASP A 69 3.46 -3.43 12.59
CA ASP A 69 4.23 -2.19 12.44
C ASP A 69 5.60 -2.40 11.78
N ALA A 70 6.27 -3.51 12.11
CA ALA A 70 7.59 -3.84 11.54
C ALA A 70 7.51 -4.10 10.02
N ASP A 71 6.53 -4.89 9.57
CA ASP A 71 6.35 -5.20 8.15
C ASP A 71 6.01 -3.92 7.36
N ILE A 72 5.20 -3.04 7.95
CA ILE A 72 4.85 -1.74 7.36
C ILE A 72 6.10 -0.87 7.24
N ALA A 73 6.91 -0.80 8.29
CA ALA A 73 8.15 -0.04 8.30
C ALA A 73 9.14 -0.56 7.27
N GLU A 74 9.36 -1.88 7.20
CA GLU A 74 10.24 -2.51 6.21
C GLU A 74 9.79 -2.23 4.77
N THR A 75 8.48 -2.19 4.53
CA THR A 75 7.91 -1.91 3.21
C THR A 75 8.11 -0.46 2.77
N LEU A 76 8.02 0.50 3.71
CA LEU A 76 7.90 1.92 3.38
C LEU A 76 9.14 2.76 3.67
N CYS A 77 10.01 2.32 4.58
CA CYS A 77 11.20 3.06 5.00
C CYS A 77 12.42 2.73 4.16
N THR A 78 13.30 3.73 3.99
CA THR A 78 14.68 3.48 3.59
C THR A 78 15.45 2.75 4.71
N PRO A 79 16.59 2.12 4.40
CA PRO A 79 17.40 1.43 5.43
C PRO A 79 17.85 2.34 6.59
N SER A 80 18.03 3.64 6.33
CA SER A 80 18.36 4.62 7.38
C SER A 80 17.14 4.94 8.24
N GLU A 81 15.99 5.22 7.63
CA GLU A 81 14.74 5.51 8.36
C GLU A 81 14.32 4.30 9.21
N LEU A 82 14.42 3.09 8.66
CA LEU A 82 14.13 1.85 9.38
C LEU A 82 15.01 1.72 10.63
N ARG A 83 16.32 1.97 10.49
CA ARG A 83 17.26 1.95 11.63
C ARG A 83 16.91 2.99 12.70
N GLU A 84 16.41 4.15 12.30
CA GLU A 84 16.00 5.20 13.25
C GLU A 84 14.75 4.82 14.04
N VAL A 85 13.78 4.17 13.39
CA VAL A 85 12.52 3.75 14.03
C VAL A 85 12.63 2.43 14.78
N THR A 86 13.66 1.62 14.52
CA THR A 86 13.94 0.38 15.26
C THR A 86 14.69 0.66 16.56
N ARG A 87 14.24 0.03 17.65
CA ARG A 87 14.85 0.10 18.99
C ARG A 87 16.00 -0.90 19.11
N LYS A 88 16.80 -0.75 20.18
CA LYS A 88 17.95 -1.65 20.45
C LYS A 88 17.56 -3.12 20.64
N ASP A 89 16.32 -3.40 21.04
CA ASP A 89 15.77 -4.74 21.21
C ASP A 89 15.21 -5.34 19.90
N GLY A 90 15.34 -4.63 18.78
CA GLY A 90 14.84 -5.05 17.47
C GLY A 90 13.38 -4.69 17.20
N THR A 91 12.65 -4.14 18.17
CA THR A 91 11.25 -3.75 17.97
C THR A 91 11.13 -2.39 17.28
N VAL A 92 10.13 -2.24 16.41
CA VAL A 92 9.82 -0.94 15.79
C VAL A 92 9.03 -0.07 16.77
N ARG A 93 9.31 1.23 16.81
CA ARG A 93 8.52 2.19 17.62
C ARG A 93 7.07 2.17 17.18
N GLN A 94 6.12 2.22 18.11
CA GLN A 94 4.68 2.24 17.81
C GLN A 94 4.27 3.39 16.87
N ASN A 95 4.91 4.55 17.01
CA ASN A 95 4.63 5.71 16.17
C ASN A 95 5.76 5.89 15.15
N ALA A 96 5.38 6.01 13.87
CA ALA A 96 6.31 6.27 12.77
C ALA A 96 6.87 7.70 12.84
N ASN A 97 6.05 8.65 13.30
CA ASN A 97 6.44 10.03 13.56
C ASN A 97 5.56 10.64 14.67
N SER A 98 5.68 11.95 14.92
CA SER A 98 4.91 12.62 15.99
C SER A 98 3.41 12.75 15.72
N ARG A 99 2.93 12.40 14.52
CA ARG A 99 1.54 12.57 14.07
C ARG A 99 0.86 11.29 13.61
N GLU A 100 1.63 10.28 13.19
CA GLU A 100 1.12 9.05 12.57
C GLU A 100 1.70 7.81 13.27
N ASN A 101 0.84 6.82 13.53
CA ASN A 101 1.29 5.44 13.75
C ASN A 101 1.49 4.72 12.41
N TRP A 102 1.96 3.47 12.44
CA TRP A 102 2.24 2.73 11.20
C TRP A 102 1.00 2.43 10.36
N LEU A 103 -0.16 2.20 10.98
CA LEU A 103 -1.41 1.98 10.26
C LEU A 103 -1.90 3.25 9.55
N ASP A 104 -1.67 4.44 10.11
CA ASP A 104 -1.92 5.72 9.45
C ASP A 104 -0.99 5.91 8.24
N VAL A 105 0.30 5.62 8.41
CA VAL A 105 1.30 5.68 7.32
C VAL A 105 0.93 4.69 6.20
N GLN A 106 0.53 3.48 6.55
CA GLN A 106 0.03 2.47 5.60
C GLN A 106 -1.23 2.97 4.88
N ALA A 107 -2.21 3.55 5.58
CA ALA A 107 -3.41 4.10 4.95
C ALA A 107 -3.08 5.16 3.89
N ARG A 108 -2.09 6.01 4.15
CA ARG A 108 -1.60 7.02 3.19
C ARG A 108 -0.92 6.38 1.99
N ALA A 109 -0.11 5.33 2.20
CA ALA A 109 0.51 4.58 1.11
C ALA A 109 -0.54 3.88 0.24
N LEU A 110 -1.54 3.23 0.86
CA LEU A 110 -2.66 2.56 0.18
C LEU A 110 -3.50 3.55 -0.66
N PHE A 111 -3.77 4.74 -0.14
CA PHE A 111 -4.45 5.79 -0.92
C PHE A 111 -3.65 6.18 -2.17
N GLN A 112 -2.33 6.32 -2.05
CA GLN A 112 -1.46 6.60 -3.20
C GLN A 112 -1.37 5.41 -4.16
N ALA A 113 -1.41 4.18 -3.65
CA ALA A 113 -1.47 2.96 -4.46
C ALA A 113 -2.73 2.95 -5.34
N ASN A 114 -3.90 3.31 -4.77
CA ASN A 114 -5.12 3.49 -5.53
C ASN A 114 -5.01 4.55 -6.64
N ILE A 115 -4.37 5.69 -6.37
CA ILE A 115 -4.13 6.71 -7.41
C ILE A 115 -3.24 6.14 -8.52
N LEU A 116 -2.21 5.36 -8.17
CA LEU A 116 -1.33 4.71 -9.14
C LEU A 116 -2.07 3.69 -10.01
N ILE A 117 -2.94 2.87 -9.42
CA ILE A 117 -3.81 1.93 -10.13
C ILE A 117 -4.68 2.68 -11.14
N ASN A 118 -5.37 3.75 -10.71
CA ASN A 118 -6.20 4.58 -11.58
C ASN A 118 -5.42 5.15 -12.77
N ARG A 119 -4.17 5.59 -12.55
CA ARG A 119 -3.30 6.11 -13.62
C ARG A 119 -2.84 5.02 -14.60
N CYS A 120 -2.74 3.76 -14.19
CA CYS A 120 -2.32 2.65 -15.05
C CYS A 120 -3.51 2.00 -15.79
N MET A 121 -4.73 2.28 -15.34
CA MET A 121 -5.98 1.97 -16.04
C MET A 121 -6.30 2.95 -17.17
N ALA A 122 -5.46 3.98 -17.33
CA ALA A 122 -5.48 4.86 -18.49
C ALA A 122 -4.82 4.29 -19.73
#